data_AF-A0A4R3I1J4-F1
#
_entry.id   AF-A0A4R3I1J4-F1
#
_cell.length_a   1.000
_cell.length_b   1.000
_cell.length_c   1.000
_cell.angle_alpha   90.00
_cell.angle_beta   90.00
_cell.angle_gamma   90.00
#
_symmetry.space_group_name_H-M   'P 1'
#
loop_
_entity.id
_entity.type
_entity.pdbx_description
1 polymer ?
#
loop_
_entity_poly.entity_id
_entity_poly.type
_entity_poly.pdbx_seq_one_letter_code
_entity_poly.pdbx_strand_id
1 'polypeptide(L)'
;MNKNTQQGFTLIELVVVIVILGILAATALPKFVDLSTEAGTAAANGVAGSIASATSVNYAASVAGKKKADGTTELNAANICTDTALKDLVTGITLLPSTGTPANGNQYKVSGTGDCSGSSAGKAVTCQVTGYKGNAANATVICTGAVS
;
A
#
# COMPACT_ATOMS: atom_id res chain seq x y z
N MET A 1 -28.36 45.43 -39.74
CA MET A 1 -27.72 45.42 -38.40
C MET A 1 -28.44 44.39 -37.55
N ASN A 2 -27.86 43.19 -37.38
CA ASN A 2 -28.44 42.14 -36.54
C ASN A 2 -28.25 42.51 -35.07
N LYS A 3 -29.36 42.75 -34.36
CA LYS A 3 -29.39 42.99 -32.92
C LYS A 3 -29.34 41.63 -32.22
N ASN A 4 -28.15 41.23 -31.76
CA ASN A 4 -28.02 40.09 -30.85
C ASN A 4 -28.58 40.53 -29.49
N THR A 5 -29.80 40.11 -29.16
CA THR A 5 -30.37 40.23 -27.82
C THR A 5 -29.66 39.24 -26.90
N GLN A 6 -28.76 39.74 -26.07
CA GLN A 6 -28.10 38.95 -25.04
C GLN A 6 -29.14 38.64 -23.95
N GLN A 7 -29.67 37.41 -23.97
CA GLN A 7 -30.56 36.91 -22.92
C GLN A 7 -29.69 36.63 -21.69
N GLY A 8 -29.77 37.50 -20.68
CA GLY A 8 -29.14 37.27 -19.39
C GLY A 8 -29.84 36.13 -18.65
N PHE A 9 -29.05 35.32 -17.93
CA PHE A 9 -29.58 34.31 -17.00
C PHE A 9 -30.40 34.96 -15.89
N THR A 10 -31.51 34.34 -15.51
CA THR A 10 -32.34 34.81 -14.38
C THR A 10 -31.69 34.44 -13.05
N LEU A 11 -31.90 35.26 -12.02
CA LEU A 11 -31.39 34.95 -10.67
C LEU A 11 -31.95 33.63 -10.14
N ILE A 12 -33.18 33.28 -10.50
CA ILE A 12 -33.80 32.03 -10.06
C ILE A 12 -33.17 30.78 -10.70
N GLU A 13 -32.74 30.87 -11.97
CA GLU A 13 -31.98 29.80 -12.61
C GLU A 13 -30.65 29.53 -11.91
N LEU A 14 -29.97 30.58 -11.46
CA LEU A 14 -28.72 30.41 -10.73
C LEU A 14 -28.96 29.79 -9.35
N VAL A 15 -30.02 30.21 -8.65
CA VAL A 15 -30.38 29.68 -7.32
C VAL A 15 -30.78 28.20 -7.38
N VAL A 16 -31.59 27.78 -8.36
CA VAL A 16 -31.99 26.37 -8.46
C VAL A 16 -30.80 25.45 -8.74
N VAL A 17 -29.82 25.91 -9.54
CA VAL A 17 -28.61 25.15 -9.85
C VAL A 17 -27.76 24.91 -8.61
N ILE A 18 -27.50 25.94 -7.80
CA ILE A 18 -26.70 25.77 -6.57
C ILE A 18 -27.41 24.88 -5.54
N VAL A 19 -28.75 24.91 -5.48
CA VAL A 19 -29.53 24.01 -4.60
C VAL A 19 -29.38 22.57 -5.04
N ILE A 20 -29.53 22.29 -6.35
CA ILE A 20 -29.36 20.94 -6.89
C ILE A 20 -27.92 20.44 -6.66
N LEU A 21 -26.91 21.26 -6.94
CA LEU A 21 -25.51 20.92 -6.68
C LEU A 21 -25.25 20.68 -5.19
N GLY A 22 -25.90 21.43 -4.30
CA GLY A 22 -25.83 21.22 -2.85
C GLY A 22 -26.34 19.85 -2.41
N ILE A 23 -27.48 19.41 -2.94
CA ILE A 23 -28.06 18.09 -2.63
C ILE A 23 -27.17 16.96 -3.18
N LEU A 24 -26.69 17.10 -4.42
CA LEU A 24 -25.79 16.13 -5.04
C LEU A 24 -24.48 16.02 -4.26
N ALA A 25 -23.91 17.14 -3.82
CA ALA A 25 -22.69 17.14 -3.01
C ALA A 25 -22.91 16.48 -1.64
N ALA A 26 -24.03 16.79 -0.96
CA ALA A 26 -24.34 16.23 0.36
C ALA A 26 -24.51 14.70 0.33
N THR A 27 -25.02 14.14 -0.77
CA THR A 27 -25.24 12.70 -0.92
C THR A 27 -24.01 11.96 -1.46
N ALA A 28 -23.21 12.59 -2.33
CA ALA A 28 -22.02 11.97 -2.93
C ALA A 28 -20.81 11.94 -1.99
N LEU A 29 -20.63 12.95 -1.13
CA LEU A 29 -19.44 13.09 -0.31
C LEU A 29 -19.22 11.93 0.68
N PRO A 30 -20.22 11.44 1.43
CA PRO A 30 -20.03 10.31 2.34
C PRO A 30 -19.54 9.06 1.59
N LYS A 31 -20.17 8.75 0.44
CA LYS A 31 -19.79 7.61 -0.40
C LYS A 31 -18.37 7.73 -0.94
N PHE A 32 -17.95 8.94 -1.32
CA PHE A 32 -16.59 9.17 -1.79
C PHE A 32 -15.53 8.92 -0.71
N VAL A 33 -15.81 9.29 0.54
CA VAL A 33 -14.91 9.04 1.69
C VAL A 33 -14.79 7.53 1.97
N ASP A 34 -15.90 6.81 1.95
CA ASP A 34 -15.93 5.35 2.14
C ASP A 34 -15.11 4.65 1.04
N LEU A 35 -15.37 4.97 -0.23
CA LEU A 35 -14.64 4.42 -1.37
C LEU A 35 -13.14 4.73 -1.31
N SER A 36 -12.76 5.93 -0.86
CA SER A 36 -11.36 6.31 -0.70
C SER A 36 -10.65 5.46 0.37
N THR A 37 -11.34 5.13 1.45
CA THR A 37 -10.82 4.29 2.54
C THR A 37 -10.70 2.84 2.09
N GLU A 38 -11.72 2.33 1.40
CA GLU A 38 -11.73 0.98 0.85
C GLU A 38 -10.64 0.79 -0.23
N ALA A 39 -10.46 1.79 -1.11
CA ALA A 39 -9.37 1.80 -2.08
C ALA A 39 -7.99 1.78 -1.42
N GLY A 40 -7.81 2.56 -0.34
CA GLY A 40 -6.56 2.57 0.43
C GLY A 40 -6.28 1.22 1.10
N THR A 41 -7.31 0.58 1.66
CA THR A 41 -7.21 -0.75 2.27
C THR A 41 -6.93 -1.82 1.23
N ALA A 42 -7.60 -1.79 0.08
CA ALA A 42 -7.33 -2.68 -1.05
C ALA A 42 -5.89 -2.53 -1.56
N ALA A 43 -5.38 -1.30 -1.66
CA ALA A 43 -4.00 -1.06 -2.06
C ALA A 43 -3.00 -1.61 -1.03
N ALA A 44 -3.24 -1.40 0.27
CA ALA A 44 -2.40 -1.98 1.33
C ALA A 44 -2.42 -3.52 1.29
N ASN A 45 -3.59 -4.13 1.06
CA ASN A 45 -3.71 -5.58 0.87
C ASN A 45 -2.96 -6.07 -0.38
N GLY A 46 -3.00 -5.31 -1.48
CA GLY A 46 -2.24 -5.62 -2.69
C GLY A 46 -0.73 -5.65 -2.43
N VAL A 47 -0.21 -4.67 -1.68
CA VAL A 47 1.20 -4.65 -1.27
C VAL A 47 1.53 -5.77 -0.29
N ALA A 48 0.65 -6.05 0.67
CA ALA A 48 0.85 -7.16 1.60
C ALA A 48 0.93 -8.51 0.86
N GLY A 49 0.07 -8.71 -0.14
CA GLY A 49 0.09 -9.88 -1.02
C GLY A 49 1.33 -9.95 -1.91
N SER A 50 1.84 -8.82 -2.40
CA SER A 50 3.08 -8.80 -3.18
C SER A 50 4.30 -9.15 -2.34
N ILE A 51 4.38 -8.66 -1.10
CA ILE A 51 5.42 -9.04 -0.13
C ILE A 51 5.34 -10.54 0.17
N ALA A 52 4.15 -11.09 0.43
CA ALA A 52 3.97 -12.51 0.68
C ALA A 52 4.41 -13.37 -0.51
N SER A 53 4.04 -12.97 -1.72
CA SER A 53 4.43 -13.65 -2.94
C SER A 53 5.95 -13.59 -3.16
N ALA A 54 6.55 -12.40 -3.06
CA ALA A 54 7.98 -12.21 -3.25
C ALA A 54 8.82 -13.01 -2.25
N THR A 55 8.40 -13.02 -0.98
CA THR A 55 9.14 -13.75 0.08
C THR A 55 8.99 -15.27 -0.08
N SER A 56 7.84 -15.76 -0.57
CA SER A 56 7.67 -17.18 -0.90
C SER A 56 8.56 -17.64 -2.07
N VAL A 57 8.66 -16.82 -3.13
CA VAL A 57 9.55 -17.09 -4.27
C VAL A 57 11.01 -17.02 -3.86
N ASN A 58 11.37 -16.03 -3.04
CA ASN A 58 12.70 -15.87 -2.50
C ASN A 58 13.11 -17.04 -1.59
N TYR A 59 12.21 -17.53 -0.75
CA TYR A 59 12.40 -18.74 0.02
C TYR A 59 12.60 -19.97 -0.88
N ALA A 60 11.73 -20.16 -1.87
CA ALA A 60 11.84 -21.27 -2.83
C ALA A 60 13.19 -21.27 -3.57
N ALA A 61 13.67 -20.10 -3.98
CA ALA A 61 14.99 -19.94 -4.58
C ALA A 61 16.11 -20.31 -3.59
N SER A 62 15.99 -19.88 -2.33
CA SER A 62 16.97 -20.15 -1.27
C SER A 62 17.10 -21.65 -0.98
N VAL A 63 15.98 -22.38 -0.88
CA VAL A 63 16.00 -23.84 -0.66
C VAL A 63 16.43 -24.63 -1.91
N ALA A 64 16.33 -24.04 -3.10
CA ALA A 64 16.90 -24.59 -4.32
C ALA A 64 18.43 -24.37 -4.42
N GLY A 65 19.06 -23.80 -3.40
CA GLY A 65 20.50 -23.57 -3.33
C GLY A 65 20.96 -22.27 -4.00
N LYS A 66 20.05 -21.38 -4.40
CA LYS A 66 20.39 -20.07 -4.95
C LYS A 66 20.85 -19.14 -3.83
N LYS A 67 22.03 -18.53 -4.01
CA LYS A 67 22.66 -17.62 -3.03
C LYS A 67 22.31 -16.16 -3.33
N LYS A 68 22.69 -15.24 -2.44
CA LYS A 68 22.47 -13.79 -2.63
C LYS A 68 22.96 -13.25 -3.98
N ALA A 69 24.09 -13.77 -4.46
CA ALA A 69 24.66 -13.40 -5.76
C ALA A 69 23.77 -13.78 -6.97
N ASP A 70 22.81 -14.69 -6.77
CA ASP A 70 21.80 -15.11 -7.75
C ASP A 70 20.46 -14.35 -7.57
N GLY A 71 20.49 -13.22 -6.85
CA GLY A 71 19.33 -12.36 -6.65
C GLY A 71 18.41 -12.77 -5.51
N THR A 72 18.84 -13.63 -4.59
CA THR A 72 18.07 -13.92 -3.36
C THR A 72 18.38 -12.91 -2.25
N THR A 73 17.34 -12.37 -1.61
CA THR A 73 17.46 -11.66 -0.34
C THR A 73 17.48 -12.66 0.80
N GLU A 74 18.34 -12.46 1.80
CA GLU A 74 18.32 -13.28 3.01
C GLU A 74 17.43 -12.62 4.06
N LEU A 75 16.47 -13.39 4.56
CA LEU A 75 15.56 -13.02 5.63
C LEU A 75 15.88 -13.88 6.85
N ASN A 76 16.98 -13.52 7.53
CA ASN A 76 17.48 -14.16 8.75
C ASN A 76 18.00 -13.09 9.71
N ALA A 77 17.06 -12.37 10.33
CA ALA A 77 17.36 -11.33 11.30
C ALA A 77 16.32 -11.35 12.42
N ALA A 78 16.68 -10.82 13.58
CA ALA A 78 15.77 -10.71 14.74
C ALA A 78 14.52 -9.87 14.44
N ASN A 79 14.60 -8.95 13.48
CA ASN A 79 13.43 -8.28 12.93
C ASN A 79 13.57 -8.01 11.43
N ILE A 80 12.78 -8.75 10.65
CA ILE A 80 12.66 -8.60 9.19
C ILE A 80 11.52 -7.65 8.76
N CYS A 81 10.67 -7.21 9.69
CA CYS A 81 9.58 -6.27 9.39
C CYS A 81 10.09 -4.82 9.31
N THR A 82 11.08 -4.61 8.46
CA THR A 82 11.73 -3.33 8.21
C THR A 82 11.80 -3.07 6.71
N ASP A 83 11.84 -1.80 6.32
CA ASP A 83 12.03 -1.39 4.93
C ASP A 83 13.33 -1.97 4.37
N THR A 84 14.41 -1.97 5.14
CA THR A 84 15.73 -2.41 4.68
C THR A 84 15.77 -3.91 4.38
N ALA A 85 15.04 -4.74 5.15
CA ALA A 85 14.98 -6.18 4.90
C ALA A 85 14.10 -6.54 3.69
N LEU A 86 13.08 -5.74 3.39
CA LEU A 86 12.08 -6.08 2.35
C LEU A 86 12.20 -5.28 1.06
N LYS A 87 12.98 -4.19 1.02
CA LYS A 87 13.06 -3.26 -0.13
C LYS A 87 13.47 -3.92 -1.45
N ASP A 88 14.27 -4.97 -1.43
CA ASP A 88 14.78 -5.63 -2.64
C ASP A 88 13.81 -6.69 -3.16
N LEU A 89 12.81 -7.06 -2.36
CA LEU A 89 11.79 -8.06 -2.70
C LEU A 89 10.57 -7.44 -3.37
N VAL A 90 10.40 -6.12 -3.24
CA VAL A 90 9.27 -5.38 -3.82
C VAL A 90 9.77 -4.38 -4.84
N THR A 91 9.01 -4.19 -5.92
CA THR A 91 9.30 -3.21 -6.97
C THR A 91 8.08 -2.33 -7.22
N GLY A 92 8.30 -1.11 -7.70
CA GLY A 92 7.22 -0.18 -8.03
C GLY A 92 6.54 0.51 -6.85
N ILE A 93 7.00 0.27 -5.62
CA ILE A 93 6.55 0.97 -4.40
C ILE A 93 7.76 1.42 -3.57
N THR A 94 7.56 2.39 -2.69
CA THR A 94 8.59 2.83 -1.73
C THR A 94 8.23 2.33 -0.34
N LEU A 95 9.07 1.46 0.23
CA LEU A 95 8.97 1.09 1.64
C LEU A 95 9.60 2.16 2.52
N LEU A 96 8.93 2.46 3.63
CA LEU A 96 9.37 3.41 4.64
C LEU A 96 9.66 2.66 5.94
N PRO A 97 10.61 3.15 6.75
CA PRO A 97 10.88 2.60 8.08
C PRO A 97 9.66 2.75 8.99
N SER A 98 9.69 2.06 10.13
CA SER A 98 8.58 2.06 11.10
C SER A 98 8.23 3.44 11.68
N THR A 99 9.10 4.43 11.54
CA THR A 99 8.87 5.82 11.94
C THR A 99 8.45 6.72 10.77
N GLY A 100 8.50 6.21 9.53
CA GLY A 100 8.15 6.97 8.33
C GLY A 100 6.64 7.09 8.14
N THR A 101 6.19 8.26 7.70
CA THR A 101 4.78 8.50 7.37
C THR A 101 4.60 8.49 5.86
N PRO A 102 3.76 7.61 5.30
CA PRO A 102 3.41 7.66 3.89
C PRO A 102 2.84 9.03 3.50
N ALA A 103 3.48 9.71 2.56
CA ALA A 103 3.05 11.02 2.07
C ALA A 103 2.19 10.93 0.79
N ASN A 104 2.24 9.79 0.10
CA ASN A 104 1.49 9.53 -1.13
C ASN A 104 1.07 8.05 -1.22
N GLY A 105 0.20 7.73 -2.18
CA GLY A 105 -0.37 6.39 -2.38
C GLY A 105 0.62 5.31 -2.82
N ASN A 106 1.87 5.66 -3.12
CA ASN A 106 2.90 4.73 -3.57
C ASN A 106 3.94 4.41 -2.46
N GLN A 107 3.72 4.96 -1.27
CA GLN A 107 4.58 4.80 -0.10
C GLN A 107 3.89 3.95 0.95
N TYR A 108 4.64 3.02 1.54
CA TYR A 108 4.13 2.09 2.54
C TYR A 108 5.13 1.92 3.67
N LYS A 109 4.70 2.24 4.89
CA LYS A 109 5.47 1.95 6.09
C LYS A 109 5.38 0.46 6.41
N VAL A 110 6.52 -0.16 6.67
CA VAL A 110 6.58 -1.53 7.20
C VAL A 110 6.90 -1.47 8.69
N SER A 111 6.18 -2.25 9.48
CA SER A 111 6.38 -2.32 10.92
C SER A 111 5.97 -3.68 11.49
N GLY A 112 6.36 -3.96 12.73
CA GLY A 112 6.11 -5.22 13.40
C GLY A 112 7.40 -5.84 13.93
N THR A 113 7.26 -7.01 14.53
CA THR A 113 8.35 -7.81 15.07
C THR A 113 8.31 -9.19 14.41
N GLY A 114 9.03 -9.32 13.30
CA GLY A 114 9.14 -10.58 12.56
C GLY A 114 10.51 -11.20 12.80
N ASP A 115 10.62 -12.09 13.78
CA ASP A 115 11.87 -12.75 14.08
C ASP A 115 12.11 -13.94 13.12
N CYS A 116 13.13 -13.82 12.29
CA CYS A 116 13.64 -14.88 11.42
C CYS A 116 15.03 -15.38 11.86
N SER A 117 15.53 -14.96 13.02
CA SER A 117 16.84 -15.37 13.53
C SER A 117 16.86 -16.87 13.88
N GLY A 118 18.02 -17.51 13.66
CA GLY A 118 18.27 -18.91 14.03
C GLY A 118 17.59 -19.93 13.10
N SER A 119 18.21 -20.21 11.93
CA SER A 119 17.87 -21.28 10.95
C SER A 119 16.38 -21.61 10.80
N SER A 120 15.52 -20.60 10.88
CA SER A 120 14.06 -20.72 10.80
C SER A 120 13.57 -20.75 9.36
N ALA A 121 14.28 -21.44 8.47
CA ALA A 121 13.93 -21.53 7.05
C ALA A 121 12.48 -22.03 6.89
N GLY A 122 11.65 -21.27 6.16
CA GLY A 122 10.24 -21.59 5.94
C GLY A 122 9.30 -21.11 7.05
N LYS A 123 9.80 -20.51 8.14
CA LYS A 123 8.95 -19.88 9.16
C LYS A 123 8.20 -18.70 8.57
N ALA A 124 6.89 -18.68 8.77
CA ALA A 124 6.06 -17.52 8.46
C ALA A 124 6.06 -16.53 9.63
N VAL A 125 6.26 -15.25 9.33
CA VAL A 125 6.09 -14.14 10.27
C VAL A 125 5.15 -13.10 9.68
N THR A 126 4.51 -12.32 10.53
CA THR A 126 3.56 -11.29 10.10
C THR A 126 4.18 -9.91 10.26
N CYS A 127 4.23 -9.16 9.16
CA CYS A 127 4.59 -7.75 9.15
C CYS A 127 3.36 -6.91 8.83
N GLN A 128 3.23 -5.75 9.45
CA GLN A 128 2.21 -4.78 9.11
C GLN A 128 2.72 -3.82 8.05
N VAL A 129 1.93 -3.64 7.00
CA VAL A 129 2.12 -2.66 5.95
C VAL A 129 1.07 -1.56 6.14
N THR A 130 1.49 -0.31 6.29
CA THR A 130 0.61 0.85 6.42
C THR A 130 0.81 1.77 5.22
N GLY A 131 -0.25 1.99 4.44
CA GLY A 131 -0.26 2.92 3.31
C GLY A 131 -0.71 4.34 3.69
N TYR A 132 -0.90 5.17 2.66
CA TYR A 132 -1.39 6.55 2.82
C TYR A 132 -2.72 6.62 3.59
N LYS A 133 -2.84 7.65 4.44
CA LYS A 133 -3.99 7.87 5.35
C LYS A 133 -4.23 6.75 6.38
N GLY A 134 -3.23 5.92 6.66
CA GLY A 134 -3.28 4.97 7.77
C GLY A 134 -3.95 3.63 7.45
N ASN A 135 -4.33 3.39 6.20
CA ASN A 135 -4.86 2.09 5.78
C ASN A 135 -3.79 1.01 5.93
N ALA A 136 -4.09 -0.05 6.69
CA ALA A 136 -3.11 -1.07 7.03
C ALA A 136 -3.55 -2.47 6.61
N ALA A 137 -2.57 -3.31 6.29
CA ALA A 137 -2.74 -4.71 5.96
C ALA A 137 -1.61 -5.54 6.59
N ASN A 138 -1.88 -6.82 6.82
CA ASN A 138 -0.89 -7.76 7.34
C ASN A 138 -0.29 -8.55 6.17
N ALA A 139 1.03 -8.45 6.00
CA ALA A 139 1.81 -9.23 5.06
C ALA A 139 2.41 -10.45 5.78
N THR A 140 2.24 -11.63 5.21
CA THR A 140 3.02 -12.80 5.62
C THR A 140 4.39 -12.72 4.95
N VAL A 141 5.46 -12.93 5.71
CA VAL A 141 6.82 -13.01 5.20
C VAL A 141 7.38 -14.38 5.56
N ILE A 142 8.01 -15.04 4.58
CA ILE A 142 8.66 -16.34 4.79
C ILE A 142 10.15 -16.13 5.03
N CYS A 143 10.64 -16.60 6.17
CA CYS A 143 12.05 -16.56 6.52
C CYS A 143 12.87 -17.50 5.62
N THR A 144 14.03 -17.04 5.14
CA THR A 144 14.92 -17.89 4.32
C THR A 144 15.82 -18.79 5.16
N GLY A 145 16.03 -18.46 6.43
CA GLY A 145 17.12 -19.03 7.23
C GLY A 145 18.49 -18.51 6.76
N ALA A 146 19.56 -19.00 7.38
CA ALA A 146 20.93 -18.68 6.98
C ALA A 146 21.24 -19.34 5.64
N VAL A 147 21.39 -18.55 4.58
CA VAL A 147 21.83 -19.05 3.28
C VAL A 147 23.36 -19.00 3.27
N SER A 148 23.99 -20.17 3.45
CA SER A 148 25.44 -20.35 3.26
C SER A 148 25.84 -20.05 1.82
#